data_AF-A0A2M9Z9T7-F1
#
_entry.id   AF-A0A2M9Z9T7-F1
#
_cell.length_a   1.000
_cell.length_b   1.000
_cell.length_c   1.000
_cell.angle_alpha   90.00
_cell.angle_beta   90.00
_cell.angle_gamma   90.00
#
_symmetry.space_group_name_H-M   'P 1'
#
loop_
_entity.id
_entity.type
_entity.pdbx_description
1 polymer ?
#
loop_
_entity_poly.entity_id
_entity_poly.type
_entity_poly.pdbx_seq_one_letter_code
_entity_poly.pdbx_strand_id
1 'polypeptide(L)'
;MSKKTEISFEQALAELEQIAEKLERGQLTLEESIKSYERGMELRALCQAILAEAEGKIEYLAKAGSGETQKKTASPKSESSSRAATPPSNDDELF
;
A
#
# COMPACT_ATOMS: atom_id res chain seq x y z
N MET A 1 12.00 8.13 22.33
CA MET A 1 12.04 7.43 21.02
C MET A 1 11.21 6.16 21.17
N SER A 2 9.92 6.23 20.84
CA SER A 2 9.00 5.11 21.04
C SER A 2 9.35 3.99 20.08
N LYS A 3 9.88 2.88 20.61
CA LYS A 3 9.99 1.60 19.89
C LYS A 3 8.56 1.19 19.54
N LYS A 4 8.10 1.56 18.34
CA LYS A 4 6.95 0.91 17.73
C LYS A 4 7.39 -0.52 17.52
N THR A 5 6.78 -1.45 18.25
CA THR A 5 7.00 -2.89 18.08
C THR A 5 6.64 -3.25 16.65
N GLU A 6 7.63 -3.28 15.77
CA GLU A 6 7.52 -3.79 14.42
C GLU A 6 7.19 -5.29 14.53
N ILE A 7 5.96 -5.65 14.14
CA ILE A 7 5.51 -7.04 14.10
C ILE A 7 6.27 -7.73 12.96
N SER A 8 6.78 -8.93 13.18
CA SER A 8 7.45 -9.69 12.11
C SER A 8 6.46 -10.18 11.05
N PHE A 9 6.94 -10.53 9.86
CA PHE A 9 6.11 -11.11 8.81
C PHE A 9 5.33 -12.34 9.31
N GLU A 10 6.01 -13.28 9.96
CA GLU A 10 5.40 -14.51 10.49
C GLU A 10 4.31 -14.22 11.53
N GLN A 11 4.53 -13.21 12.38
CA GLN A 11 3.54 -12.80 13.37
C GLN A 11 2.32 -12.15 12.73
N ALA A 12 2.54 -11.28 11.74
CA ALA A 12 1.46 -10.61 11.03
C ALA A 12 0.63 -11.59 10.20
N LEU A 13 1.28 -12.57 9.58
CA LEU A 13 0.62 -13.64 8.84
C LEU A 13 -0.21 -14.53 9.78
N ALA A 14 0.36 -14.97 10.90
CA ALA A 14 -0.37 -15.77 11.89
C ALA A 14 -1.59 -15.03 12.46
N GLU A 15 -1.48 -13.72 12.72
CA GLU A 15 -2.62 -12.93 13.18
C GLU A 15 -3.70 -12.80 12.09
N LEU A 16 -3.30 -12.63 10.84
CA LEU A 16 -4.21 -12.56 9.69
C LEU A 16 -4.98 -13.87 9.50
N GLU A 17 -4.30 -15.02 9.61
CA GLU A 17 -4.92 -16.35 9.55
C GLU A 17 -5.94 -16.55 10.67
N GLN A 18 -5.63 -16.13 11.90
CA GLN A 18 -6.57 -16.19 13.01
C GLN A 18 -7.81 -15.32 12.79
N ILE A 19 -7.64 -14.15 12.18
CA ILE A 19 -8.75 -13.26 11.82
C ILE A 19 -9.62 -13.91 10.75
N ALA A 20 -9.01 -14.47 9.70
CA ALA A 20 -9.74 -15.18 8.65
C ALA A 20 -10.56 -16.34 9.23
N GLU A 21 -9.95 -17.15 10.10
CA GLU A 21 -10.62 -18.26 10.77
C GLU A 21 -11.81 -17.78 11.62
N LYS A 22 -11.67 -16.68 12.36
CA LYS A 22 -12.78 -16.11 13.16
C LYS A 22 -13.94 -15.62 12.29
N LEU A 23 -13.62 -14.98 11.16
CA LEU A 23 -14.62 -14.51 10.20
C LEU A 23 -15.36 -15.68 9.54
N GLU A 24 -14.64 -16.74 9.16
CA GLU A 24 -15.21 -17.95 8.56
C GLU A 24 -16.12 -18.73 9.52
N ARG A 25 -15.77 -18.76 10.81
CA ARG A 25 -16.59 -19.43 11.84
C ARG A 25 -17.94 -18.74 12.07
N GLY A 26 -18.10 -17.47 11.68
CA GLY A 26 -19.38 -16.76 11.73
C GLY A 26 -19.95 -16.50 13.13
N GLN A 27 -19.12 -16.58 14.17
CA GLN A 27 -19.53 -16.41 15.58
C GLN A 27 -19.38 -14.96 16.09
N LEU A 28 -18.90 -14.06 15.24
CA LEU A 28 -18.66 -12.66 15.57
C LEU A 28 -19.96 -11.85 15.41
N THR A 29 -20.15 -10.88 16.29
CA THR A 29 -21.13 -9.81 16.07
C THR A 29 -20.76 -8.98 14.84
N LEU A 30 -21.69 -8.17 14.33
CA LEU A 30 -21.43 -7.27 13.20
C LEU A 30 -20.26 -6.32 13.49
N GLU A 31 -20.22 -5.72 14.68
CA GLU A 31 -19.18 -4.78 15.07
C GLU A 31 -17.81 -5.47 15.16
N GLU A 32 -17.75 -6.67 15.73
CA GLU A 32 -16.52 -7.47 15.78
C GLU A 32 -16.05 -7.93 14.40
N SER A 33 -16.99 -8.23 13.50
CA SER A 33 -16.70 -8.60 12.11
C SER A 33 -16.05 -7.43 11.36
N ILE A 34 -16.57 -6.21 11.55
CA ILE A 34 -15.99 -4.99 10.97
C ILE A 34 -14.58 -4.75 11.50
N LYS A 35 -14.39 -4.80 12.83
CA LYS A 35 -13.07 -4.63 13.46
C LYS A 35 -12.06 -5.69 12.99
N SER A 36 -12.50 -6.94 12.88
CA SER A 36 -11.66 -8.04 12.40
C SER A 36 -11.25 -7.82 10.94
N TYR A 37 -12.18 -7.36 10.09
CA TYR A 37 -11.89 -7.03 8.71
C TYR A 37 -10.89 -5.86 8.56
N GLU A 38 -11.10 -4.77 9.29
CA GLU A 38 -10.18 -3.62 9.29
C GLU A 38 -8.77 -4.05 9.70
N ARG A 39 -8.66 -4.81 10.80
CA ARG A 39 -7.38 -5.35 11.25
C ARG A 39 -6.74 -6.27 10.22
N GLY A 40 -7.53 -7.13 9.57
CA GLY A 40 -7.05 -8.00 8.48
C GLY A 40 -6.49 -7.19 7.30
N MET A 41 -7.12 -6.08 6.94
CA MET A 41 -6.64 -5.18 5.88
C MET A 41 -5.31 -4.52 6.24
N GLU A 42 -5.14 -4.08 7.49
CA GLU A 42 -3.86 -3.54 7.98
C GLU A 42 -2.74 -4.57 7.92
N LEU A 43 -3.00 -5.80 8.41
CA LEU A 43 -2.04 -6.89 8.42
C LEU A 43 -1.65 -7.30 6.99
N ARG A 44 -2.62 -7.37 6.07
CA ARG A 44 -2.37 -7.62 4.64
C ARG A 44 -1.43 -6.57 4.06
N ALA A 45 -1.70 -5.29 4.30
CA ALA A 45 -0.86 -4.20 3.81
C ALA A 45 0.56 -4.28 4.39
N LEU A 46 0.69 -4.63 5.67
CA LEU A 46 1.97 -4.82 6.33
C LEU A 46 2.76 -6.00 5.74
N CYS A 47 2.12 -7.16 5.54
CA CYS A 47 2.76 -8.31 4.90
C CYS A 47 3.29 -7.94 3.49
N GLN A 48 2.49 -7.22 2.70
CA GLN A 48 2.90 -6.75 1.38
C GLN A 48 4.10 -5.81 1.44
N ALA A 49 4.14 -4.90 2.41
CA ALA A 49 5.26 -3.98 2.59
C ALA A 49 6.55 -4.73 2.95
N ILE A 50 6.48 -5.72 3.85
CA ILE A 50 7.66 -6.52 4.23
C ILE A 50 8.19 -7.32 3.05
N LEU A 51 7.30 -7.95 2.27
CA LEU A 51 7.68 -8.71 1.08
C LEU A 51 8.34 -7.80 0.02
N ALA A 52 7.75 -6.63 -0.25
CA ALA A 52 8.34 -5.67 -1.19
C ALA A 52 9.73 -5.19 -0.75
N GLU A 53 9.95 -4.98 0.54
CA GLU A 53 11.27 -4.63 1.07
C GLU A 53 12.27 -5.78 0.90
N ALA A 54 11.85 -7.02 1.18
CA ALA A 54 12.68 -8.21 1.01
C ALA A 54 13.06 -8.43 -0.47
N GLU A 55 12.12 -8.29 -1.39
CA GLU A 55 12.33 -8.37 -2.83
C GLU A 55 13.34 -7.32 -3.31
N GLY A 56 13.19 -6.07 -2.87
CA GLY A 56 14.13 -4.99 -3.22
C GLY A 56 15.55 -5.24 -2.71
N LYS A 57 15.69 -5.82 -1.52
CA LYS A 57 17.00 -6.23 -0.98
C LYS A 57 17.64 -7.34 -1.81
N ILE A 58 16.86 -8.34 -2.21
CA ILE A 58 17.35 -9.44 -3.07
C ILE A 58 17.80 -8.88 -4.43
N GLU A 59 17.00 -8.01 -5.05
CA GLU A 59 17.33 -7.40 -6.34
C GLU A 59 18.61 -6.55 -6.26
N TYR A 60 18.78 -5.77 -5.19
CA TYR A 60 19.99 -5.00 -4.96
C TYR A 60 21.23 -5.90 -4.82
N LEU A 61 21.14 -6.96 -4.01
CA LEU A 61 22.23 -7.91 -3.80
C LEU A 61 22.59 -8.67 -5.08
N ALA A 62 21.59 -9.06 -5.88
CA ALA A 62 21.79 -9.71 -7.17
C ALA A 62 22.54 -8.81 -8.15
N LYS A 63 22.17 -7.52 -8.24
CA LYS A 63 22.85 -6.52 -9.09
C LYS A 63 24.26 -6.20 -8.59
N ALA A 64 24.45 -6.09 -7.27
CA ALA A 64 25.75 -5.83 -6.66
C ALA A 64 26.72 -7.00 -6.87
N GLY A 65 26.24 -8.25 -6.79
CA GLY A 65 27.03 -9.45 -7.07
C GLY A 65 27.33 -9.64 -8.57
N SER A 66 26.50 -9.11 -9.45
CA SER A 66 26.64 -9.25 -10.91
C SER A 66 27.48 -8.14 -11.58
N GLY A 67 28.05 -7.21 -10.82
CA GLY A 67 29.00 -6.22 -11.36
C GLY A 67 28.42 -5.17 -12.33
N GLU A 68 27.09 -5.01 -12.39
CA GLU A 68 26.47 -3.98 -13.23
C GLU A 68 26.23 -2.70 -12.41
N THR A 69 27.24 -1.83 -12.38
CA THR A 69 27.08 -0.44 -11.95
C THR A 69 26.23 0.32 -12.97
N GLN A 70 24.90 0.25 -12.86
CA GLN A 70 24.04 1.12 -13.65
C GLN A 70 24.00 2.52 -13.04
N LYS A 71 24.89 3.37 -13.58
CA LYS A 71 24.83 4.83 -13.53
C LYS A 71 23.49 5.29 -14.10
N LYS A 72 22.46 5.45 -13.25
CA LYS A 72 21.25 6.19 -13.63
C LYS A 72 21.61 7.67 -13.74
N THR A 73 21.94 8.10 -14.95
CA THR A 73 21.89 9.50 -15.35
C THR A 73 20.47 10.00 -15.15
N ALA A 74 20.33 11.06 -14.35
CA ALA A 74 19.08 11.80 -14.22
C ALA A 74 18.60 12.26 -15.59
N SER A 75 17.32 12.03 -15.89
CA SER A 75 16.57 12.80 -16.89
C SER A 75 15.35 13.38 -16.17
N PRO A 76 15.28 14.72 -16.01
CA PRO A 76 14.15 15.37 -15.41
C PRO A 76 13.03 15.42 -16.46
N LYS A 77 11.85 14.88 -16.16
CA LYS A 77 10.65 15.24 -16.91
C LYS A 77 10.07 16.50 -16.26
N SER A 78 10.43 17.63 -16.85
CA SER A 78 9.76 18.92 -16.70
C SER A 78 8.34 18.84 -17.28
N GLU A 79 7.39 19.31 -16.46
CA GLU A 79 6.14 20.04 -16.73
C GLU A 79 5.41 19.88 -18.09
N SER A 80 4.11 19.58 -18.02
CA SER A 80 3.14 20.45 -18.70
C SER A 80 1.77 20.35 -18.03
N SER A 81 1.47 21.39 -17.27
CA SER A 81 0.16 21.80 -16.82
C SER A 81 -0.62 22.35 -18.01
N SER A 82 -1.84 21.87 -18.23
CA SER A 82 -2.85 22.63 -18.98
C SER A 82 -4.18 22.48 -18.27
N ARG A 83 -4.56 23.60 -17.65
CA ARG A 83 -5.77 23.88 -16.87
C ARG A 83 -7.03 23.44 -17.62
N ALA A 84 -7.86 22.67 -16.94
CA ALA A 84 -9.24 22.41 -17.35
C ALA A 84 -10.07 23.70 -17.29
N ALA A 85 -10.99 23.79 -18.25
CA ALA A 85 -11.81 24.92 -18.63
C ALA A 85 -12.65 25.53 -17.48
N THR A 86 -12.72 26.86 -17.47
CA THR A 86 -13.81 27.63 -16.87
C THR A 86 -15.00 27.66 -17.82
N PRO A 87 -16.20 27.20 -17.45
CA PRO A 87 -17.41 27.58 -18.17
C PRO A 87 -17.81 29.01 -17.78
N PRO A 88 -18.10 29.93 -18.72
CA PRO A 88 -18.81 31.14 -18.38
C PRO A 88 -20.28 30.79 -18.12
N SER A 89 -20.72 30.99 -16.88
CA SER A 89 -22.12 31.28 -16.62
C SER A 89 -22.44 32.61 -17.29
N ASN A 90 -23.47 32.64 -18.14
CA ASN A 90 -24.32 33.80 -18.32
C ASN A 90 -25.71 33.29 -18.71
N ASP A 91 -26.68 33.63 -17.87
CA ASP A 91 -28.10 33.76 -18.17
C ASP A 91 -28.34 34.62 -19.44
N ASP A 92 -29.54 34.48 -20.02
CA ASP A 92 -30.11 35.16 -21.20
C ASP A 92 -30.03 34.42 -22.56
N GLU A 93 -31.08 33.66 -22.87
CA GLU A 93 -31.94 33.78 -24.07
C GLU A 93 -33.02 32.67 -23.95
N LEU A 94 -34.19 32.94 -23.37
CA LEU A 94 -35.39 33.44 -24.07
C LEU A 94 -35.61 32.69 -25.41
N PHE A 95 -36.30 31.55 -25.37
CA PHE A 95 -37.52 31.22 -26.13
C PHE A 95 -38.00 29.80 -25.78
#